data_AF-A0A1D2MWT0-F1
#
_entry.id   AF-A0A1D2MWT0-F1
#
_cell.length_a   1.000
_cell.length_b   1.000
_cell.length_c   1.000
_cell.angle_alpha   90.00
_cell.angle_beta   90.00
_cell.angle_gamma   90.00
#
_symmetry.space_group_name_H-M   'P 1'
#
loop_
_entity.id
_entity.type
_entity.pdbx_description
1 polymer ?
#
loop_
_entity_poly.entity_id
_entity_poly.type
_entity_poly.pdbx_seq_one_letter_code
_entity_poly.pdbx_strand_id
1 'polypeptide(L)'
;MDVEEYRQRAHFNYTGKEMVDFIADYLTGIRARRVFPAVKPGYMKPLIPEEAPQEGESYQDIFEDFQRIILPGVSYFMLGTDTTISLFWGIGMCLGFSFTQNKKRKLHVTHWQSPHMHAYFPALNSYPSLLGDMLADAINCLGFTWASSPACTELETIVMDWLGKMIGLPPAFLHSSNETLGGGVIQVRKGTLFCCKQK
;
A
#
# COMPACT_ATOMS: atom_id res chain seq x y z
N MET A 1 -26.41 -15.50 10.11
CA MET A 1 -24.95 -15.41 10.07
C MET A 1 -24.44 -16.77 10.49
N ASP A 2 -23.89 -17.51 9.55
CA ASP A 2 -23.34 -18.85 9.79
C ASP A 2 -22.05 -18.76 10.61
N VAL A 3 -21.65 -19.85 11.29
CA VAL A 3 -20.44 -19.87 12.12
C VAL A 3 -19.19 -19.61 11.27
N GLU A 4 -19.16 -20.10 10.03
CA GLU A 4 -18.02 -19.87 9.13
C GLU A 4 -17.97 -18.44 8.60
N GLU A 5 -19.11 -17.84 8.27
CA GLU A 5 -19.20 -16.43 7.89
C GLU A 5 -18.70 -15.50 9.03
N TYR A 6 -19.05 -15.84 10.28
CA TYR A 6 -18.56 -15.12 11.46
C TYR A 6 -17.04 -15.27 11.64
N ARG A 7 -16.50 -16.49 11.46
CA ARG A 7 -15.05 -16.75 11.53
C ARG A 7 -14.29 -15.98 10.47
N GLN A 8 -14.76 -15.96 9.23
CA GLN A 8 -14.16 -15.19 8.14
C GLN A 8 -14.17 -13.70 8.43
N ARG A 9 -15.30 -13.14 8.90
CA ARG A 9 -15.40 -11.73 9.29
C ARG A 9 -14.46 -11.38 10.44
N ALA A 10 -14.39 -12.23 11.47
CA ALA A 10 -13.49 -12.01 12.59
C ALA A 10 -12.03 -12.05 12.15
N HIS A 11 -11.66 -12.99 11.28
CA HIS A 11 -10.33 -13.10 10.70
C HIS A 11 -9.97 -11.83 9.90
N PHE A 12 -10.85 -11.37 8.99
CA PHE A 12 -10.67 -10.14 8.22
C PHE A 12 -10.45 -8.90 9.13
N ASN A 13 -11.25 -8.77 10.20
CA ASN A 13 -11.10 -7.65 11.12
C ASN A 13 -9.78 -7.69 11.89
N TYR A 14 -9.27 -8.88 12.19
CA TYR A 14 -8.01 -9.04 12.91
C TYR A 14 -6.82 -8.74 11.98
N THR A 15 -6.73 -9.42 10.83
CA THR A 15 -5.63 -9.26 9.87
C THR A 15 -5.65 -7.89 9.20
N GLY A 16 -6.84 -7.31 8.98
CA GLY A 16 -6.99 -5.96 8.46
C GLY A 16 -6.43 -4.89 9.39
N LYS A 17 -6.64 -5.02 10.70
CA LYS A 17 -6.05 -4.09 11.69
C LYS A 17 -4.54 -4.23 11.74
N GLU A 18 -4.04 -5.46 11.78
CA GLU A 18 -2.61 -5.75 11.75
C GLU A 18 -1.93 -5.14 10.51
N MET A 19 -2.57 -5.24 9.34
CA MET A 19 -2.06 -4.63 8.11
C MET A 19 -2.08 -3.10 8.15
N VAL A 20 -3.13 -2.48 8.72
CA VAL A 20 -3.21 -1.02 8.85
C VAL A 20 -2.10 -0.50 9.77
N ASP A 21 -1.91 -1.14 10.92
CA ASP A 21 -0.80 -0.83 11.83
C ASP A 21 0.53 -0.99 11.08
N PHE A 22 0.68 -2.08 10.33
CA PHE A 22 1.89 -2.33 9.54
C PHE A 22 2.22 -1.21 8.56
N ILE A 23 1.22 -0.76 7.80
CA ILE A 23 1.36 0.33 6.83
C ILE A 23 1.73 1.64 7.53
N ALA A 24 1.10 1.94 8.67
CA ALA A 24 1.38 3.16 9.44
C ALA A 24 2.84 3.21 9.91
N ASP A 25 3.32 2.11 10.48
CA ASP A 25 4.71 1.96 10.94
C ASP A 25 5.71 1.96 9.78
N TYR A 26 5.35 1.32 8.66
CA TYR A 26 6.15 1.34 7.45
C TYR A 26 6.36 2.76 6.92
N LEU A 27 5.29 3.54 6.79
CA LEU A 27 5.35 4.93 6.31
C LEU A 27 6.08 5.85 7.29
N THR A 28 5.89 5.66 8.60
CA THR A 28 6.57 6.46 9.64
C THR A 28 8.07 6.17 9.67
N GLY A 29 8.46 4.89 9.56
CA GLY A 29 9.85 4.45 9.58
C GLY A 29 10.58 4.54 8.24
N ILE A 30 9.93 5.01 7.16
CA ILE A 30 10.49 4.93 5.80
C ILE A 30 11.77 5.73 5.60
N ARG A 31 11.96 6.81 6.38
CA ARG A 31 13.13 7.70 6.30
C ARG A 31 14.44 7.00 6.63
N ALA A 32 14.41 6.06 7.57
CA ALA A 32 15.59 5.32 8.02
C ALA A 32 16.02 4.22 7.03
N ARG A 33 15.22 3.96 5.99
CA ARG A 33 15.44 2.87 5.04
C ARG A 33 16.18 3.37 3.82
N ARG A 34 16.96 2.47 3.20
CA ARG A 34 17.61 2.76 1.92
C ARG A 34 16.57 2.85 0.82
N VAL A 35 16.62 3.89 0.00
CA VAL A 35 15.67 4.13 -1.10
C VAL A 35 15.74 3.02 -2.15
N PHE A 36 16.94 2.67 -2.63
CA PHE A 36 17.12 1.67 -3.68
C PHE A 36 17.50 0.30 -3.12
N PRO A 37 16.95 -0.78 -3.68
CA PRO A 37 17.31 -2.13 -3.28
C PRO A 37 18.74 -2.48 -3.72
N ALA A 38 19.39 -3.39 -2.98
CA ALA A 38 20.74 -3.86 -3.30
C ALA A 38 20.71 -5.33 -3.75
N VAL A 39 19.90 -5.59 -4.77
CA VAL A 39 19.67 -6.91 -5.35
C VAL A 39 20.06 -6.92 -6.83
N LYS A 40 20.30 -8.12 -7.36
CA LYS A 40 20.51 -8.35 -8.79
C LYS A 40 19.23 -8.89 -9.43
N PRO A 41 19.01 -8.67 -10.73
CA PRO A 41 17.93 -9.33 -11.45
C PRO A 41 17.95 -10.86 -11.21
N GLY A 42 16.78 -11.44 -10.95
CA GLY A 42 16.63 -12.87 -10.66
C GLY A 42 16.79 -13.27 -9.18
N TYR A 43 17.03 -12.34 -8.25
CA TYR A 43 17.22 -12.66 -6.82
C TYR A 43 16.03 -13.39 -6.16
N MET A 44 14.82 -13.18 -6.67
CA MET A 44 13.58 -13.69 -6.07
C MET A 44 13.28 -15.13 -6.47
N LYS A 45 13.68 -15.56 -7.68
CA LYS A 45 13.41 -16.90 -8.21
C LYS A 45 13.84 -18.04 -7.26
N PRO A 46 15.02 -18.01 -6.61
CA PRO A 46 15.41 -19.07 -5.67
C PRO A 46 14.73 -18.95 -4.28
N LEU A 47 13.94 -17.91 -4.01
CA LEU A 47 13.32 -17.67 -2.70
C LEU A 47 11.85 -18.07 -2.64
N ILE A 48 11.22 -18.35 -3.80
CA ILE A 48 9.81 -18.67 -3.96
C ILE A 48 9.70 -20.07 -4.59
N PRO A 49 8.68 -20.89 -4.23
CA PRO A 49 8.42 -22.17 -4.89
C PRO A 49 8.30 -22.05 -6.42
N GLU A 50 8.64 -23.12 -7.13
CA GLU A 50 8.56 -23.14 -8.61
C GLU A 50 7.11 -23.22 -9.12
N GLU A 51 6.20 -23.79 -8.31
CA GLU A 51 4.79 -23.97 -8.64
C GLU A 51 3.90 -23.33 -7.58
N ALA A 52 2.70 -22.90 -7.98
CA ALA A 52 1.71 -22.36 -7.06
C ALA A 52 1.19 -23.47 -6.12
N PRO A 53 0.87 -23.13 -4.86
CA PRO A 53 0.32 -24.10 -3.93
C PRO A 53 -1.06 -24.59 -4.41
N GLN A 54 -1.33 -25.89 -4.26
CA GLN A 54 -2.61 -26.50 -4.64
C GLN A 54 -3.73 -26.19 -3.64
N GLU A 55 -3.35 -25.89 -2.40
CA GLU A 55 -4.26 -25.53 -1.31
C GLU A 55 -3.94 -24.12 -0.80
N GLY A 56 -4.89 -23.47 -0.13
CA GLY A 56 -4.70 -22.14 0.42
C GLY A 56 -3.71 -22.14 1.59
N GLU A 57 -2.75 -21.23 1.56
CA GLU A 57 -1.80 -21.00 2.67
C GLU A 57 -2.40 -20.07 3.73
N SER A 58 -1.86 -20.14 4.95
CA SER A 58 -2.30 -19.26 6.02
C SER A 58 -1.83 -17.82 5.77
N TYR A 59 -2.61 -16.85 6.26
CA TYR A 59 -2.21 -15.44 6.18
C TYR A 59 -0.84 -15.19 6.85
N GLN A 60 -0.56 -15.89 7.95
CA GLN A 60 0.70 -15.76 8.69
C GLN A 60 1.89 -16.16 7.82
N ASP A 61 1.84 -17.32 7.17
CA ASP A 61 2.92 -17.80 6.30
C ASP A 61 3.18 -16.81 5.15
N ILE A 62 2.10 -16.33 4.53
CA ILE A 62 2.15 -15.34 3.44
C ILE A 62 2.79 -14.03 3.94
N PHE A 63 2.39 -13.55 5.12
CA PHE A 63 2.86 -12.28 5.65
C PHE A 63 4.31 -12.36 6.14
N GLU A 64 4.73 -13.50 6.70
CA GLU A 64 6.12 -13.78 7.04
C GLU A 64 7.01 -13.79 5.79
N ASP A 65 6.54 -14.41 4.70
CA ASP A 65 7.24 -14.40 3.42
C ASP A 65 7.28 -13.01 2.78
N PHE A 66 6.21 -12.22 2.91
CA PHE A 66 6.23 -10.83 2.51
C PHE A 66 7.31 -10.02 3.25
N GLN A 67 7.42 -10.18 4.57
CA GLN A 67 8.45 -9.51 5.37
C GLN A 67 9.86 -10.04 5.07
N ARG A 68 10.01 -11.33 4.82
CA ARG A 68 11.30 -11.99 4.59
C ARG A 68 11.84 -11.77 3.17
N ILE A 69 10.97 -11.85 2.16
CA ILE A 69 11.32 -11.84 0.74
C ILE A 69 11.07 -10.47 0.11
N ILE A 70 9.99 -9.78 0.41
CA ILE A 70 9.63 -8.51 -0.28
C ILE A 70 10.18 -7.30 0.47
N LEU A 71 9.99 -7.24 1.79
CA LEU A 71 10.43 -6.11 2.61
C LEU A 71 11.36 -6.52 3.77
N PRO A 72 12.56 -7.06 3.49
CA PRO A 72 13.44 -7.52 4.55
C PRO A 72 13.92 -6.32 5.36
N GLY A 73 13.63 -6.34 6.65
CA GLY A 73 13.95 -5.26 7.59
C GLY A 73 12.79 -4.33 7.93
N VAL A 74 11.54 -4.68 7.58
CA VAL A 74 10.38 -4.32 8.42
C VAL A 74 10.29 -5.37 9.53
N SER A 75 11.24 -5.40 10.46
CA SER A 75 10.96 -6.14 11.70
C SER A 75 9.90 -5.35 12.44
N TYR A 76 8.64 -5.78 12.30
CA TYR A 76 7.65 -5.54 13.34
C TYR A 76 8.21 -6.23 14.57
N PHE A 77 8.80 -5.44 15.46
CA PHE A 77 9.01 -5.87 16.82
C PHE A 77 7.59 -5.90 17.41
N MET A 78 6.82 -6.97 17.14
CA MET A 78 5.73 -7.32 18.05
C MET A 78 6.37 -7.24 19.43
N LEU A 79 5.85 -6.37 20.29
CA LEU A 79 6.21 -6.28 21.70
C LEU A 79 5.81 -7.60 22.37
N GLY A 80 6.55 -8.65 22.07
CA GLY A 80 6.56 -9.94 22.72
C GLY A 80 7.84 -10.00 23.53
N THR A 81 7.79 -9.42 24.72
CA THR A 81 8.61 -9.81 25.88
C THR A 81 10.09 -10.11 25.61
N ASP A 82 10.89 -9.08 25.28
CA ASP A 82 12.30 -9.08 25.70
C ASP A 82 12.42 -8.47 27.11
N THR A 83 11.63 -9.02 28.04
CA THR A 83 12.01 -9.04 29.45
C THR A 83 13.12 -10.07 29.55
N THR A 84 14.31 -9.68 29.09
CA THR A 84 15.54 -10.41 29.38
C THR A 84 15.58 -10.65 30.87
N ILE A 85 15.49 -11.93 31.24
CA ILE A 85 15.68 -12.45 32.58
C ILE A 85 17.03 -11.91 33.06
N SER A 86 16.98 -10.81 33.80
CA SER A 86 18.10 -10.27 34.55
C SER A 86 18.26 -11.12 35.81
N LEU A 87 18.62 -12.39 35.64
CA LEU A 87 19.25 -13.15 36.71
C LEU A 87 20.72 -12.72 36.76
N PHE A 88 20.96 -11.55 37.36
CA PHE A 88 22.28 -11.14 37.82
C PHE A 88 22.67 -12.05 38.99
N TRP A 89 23.22 -13.23 38.69
CA TRP A 89 24.13 -13.89 39.60
C TRP A 89 25.52 -13.30 39.40
N GLY A 90 26.20 -13.08 40.52
CA GLY A 90 27.33 -12.18 40.61
C GLY A 90 28.60 -12.63 39.90
N ILE A 91 29.50 -11.65 39.80
CA ILE A 91 30.95 -11.78 39.62
C ILE A 91 31.41 -12.15 38.21
N GLY A 92 32.12 -11.18 37.60
CA GLY A 92 33.29 -11.49 36.78
C GLY A 92 33.08 -11.35 35.27
N MET A 93 33.57 -10.24 34.72
CA MET A 93 34.24 -10.15 33.42
C MET A 93 33.76 -11.11 32.31
N CYS A 94 33.01 -10.58 31.35
CA CYS A 94 33.09 -11.06 29.99
C CYS A 94 33.00 -9.89 29.02
N LEU A 95 34.13 -9.64 28.33
CA LEU A 95 34.21 -8.88 27.10
C LEU A 95 33.17 -9.43 26.13
N GLY A 96 32.11 -8.65 25.91
CA GLY A 96 31.10 -8.92 24.92
C GLY A 96 30.65 -7.60 24.37
N PHE A 97 31.48 -6.99 23.53
CA PHE A 97 31.06 -5.90 22.66
C PHE A 97 29.74 -6.34 22.03
N SER A 98 28.66 -5.62 22.35
CA SER A 98 27.35 -5.85 21.75
C SER A 98 27.54 -5.66 20.26
N PHE A 99 27.65 -6.78 19.54
CA PHE A 99 27.64 -6.77 18.09
C PHE A 99 26.19 -6.49 17.73
N THR A 100 25.76 -5.23 17.80
CA THR A 100 24.68 -4.74 16.96
C THR A 100 25.16 -5.00 15.55
N GLN A 101 24.83 -6.18 15.01
CA GLN A 101 24.93 -6.50 13.60
C GLN A 101 24.11 -5.42 12.92
N ASN A 102 24.80 -4.36 12.49
CA ASN A 102 24.37 -3.44 11.46
C ASN A 102 24.37 -4.23 10.14
N LYS A 103 23.63 -5.35 10.13
CA LYS A 103 23.38 -6.21 8.98
C LYS A 103 22.57 -5.30 8.09
N LYS A 104 23.26 -4.64 7.16
CA LYS A 104 22.69 -3.79 6.11
C LYS A 104 21.40 -4.47 5.68
N ARG A 105 20.25 -3.94 6.09
CA ARG A 105 18.93 -4.51 5.81
C ARG A 105 18.89 -4.67 4.29
N LYS A 106 18.98 -5.91 3.80
CA LYS A 106 18.92 -6.20 2.38
C LYS A 106 17.52 -5.82 1.98
N LEU A 107 17.37 -4.75 1.21
CA LEU A 107 16.07 -4.24 0.80
C LEU A 107 15.83 -4.69 -0.63
N HIS A 108 14.61 -5.12 -0.89
CA HIS A 108 14.22 -5.74 -2.15
C HIS A 108 13.20 -4.89 -2.93
N VAL A 109 12.72 -3.79 -2.33
CA VAL A 109 11.78 -2.81 -2.94
C VAL A 109 12.41 -1.42 -2.98
N THR A 110 12.11 -0.66 -4.03
CA THR A 110 12.42 0.77 -4.09
C THR A 110 11.37 1.57 -3.31
N HIS A 111 11.79 2.32 -2.30
CA HIS A 111 10.88 3.08 -1.44
C HIS A 111 10.52 4.44 -2.04
N TRP A 112 9.48 4.47 -2.89
CA TRP A 112 9.02 5.70 -3.55
C TRP A 112 8.50 6.78 -2.58
N GLN A 113 7.95 6.38 -1.43
CA GLN A 113 7.49 7.33 -0.39
C GLN A 113 8.63 7.82 0.52
N SER A 114 9.88 7.42 0.28
CA SER A 114 11.01 7.91 1.08
C SER A 114 11.28 9.39 0.77
N PRO A 115 11.48 10.27 1.77
CA PRO A 115 11.85 11.66 1.53
C PRO A 115 13.20 11.85 0.80
N HIS A 116 14.02 10.81 0.74
CA HIS A 116 15.29 10.80 0.02
C HIS A 116 15.14 10.31 -1.45
N MET A 117 13.93 10.00 -1.91
CA MET A 117 13.66 9.57 -3.28
C MET A 117 13.55 10.79 -4.20
N HIS A 118 14.57 10.98 -5.05
CA HIS A 118 14.63 12.08 -6.02
C HIS A 118 14.77 11.59 -7.48
N ALA A 119 14.46 10.33 -7.74
CA ALA A 119 14.45 9.79 -9.10
C ALA A 119 13.05 9.94 -9.75
N TYR A 120 13.03 10.23 -11.05
CA TYR A 120 11.82 10.41 -11.87
C TYR A 120 10.87 11.50 -11.33
N PHE A 121 9.56 11.29 -11.46
CA PHE A 121 8.52 12.10 -10.81
C PHE A 121 8.02 11.38 -9.57
N PRO A 122 7.65 12.12 -8.50
CA PRO A 122 7.18 11.51 -7.27
C PRO A 122 5.81 10.86 -7.48
N ALA A 123 5.71 9.59 -7.10
CA ALA A 123 4.45 8.86 -7.01
C ALA A 123 4.00 8.88 -5.55
N LEU A 124 3.35 9.96 -5.12
CA LEU A 124 3.00 10.18 -3.71
C LEU A 124 1.70 9.45 -3.34
N ASN A 125 1.63 8.97 -2.10
CA ASN A 125 0.41 8.48 -1.49
C ASN A 125 0.00 9.37 -0.31
N SER A 126 -1.23 9.19 0.16
CA SER A 126 -1.73 9.83 1.37
C SER A 126 -2.65 8.88 2.13
N TYR A 127 -2.76 9.04 3.45
CA TYR A 127 -3.68 8.24 4.26
C TYR A 127 -5.13 8.22 3.74
N PRO A 128 -5.76 9.36 3.35
CA PRO A 128 -7.11 9.32 2.78
C PRO A 128 -7.18 8.58 1.44
N SER A 129 -6.12 8.63 0.61
CA SER A 129 -6.07 7.85 -0.64
C SER A 129 -6.09 6.34 -0.37
N LEU A 130 -5.30 5.88 0.62
CA LEU A 130 -5.26 4.46 0.99
C LEU A 130 -6.63 3.98 1.50
N LEU A 131 -7.31 4.78 2.33
CA LEU A 131 -8.64 4.45 2.82
C LEU A 131 -9.70 4.47 1.71
N GLY A 132 -9.56 5.40 0.75
CA GLY A 132 -10.40 5.45 -0.45
C GLY A 132 -10.29 4.19 -1.29
N ASP A 133 -9.06 3.74 -1.55
CA ASP A 133 -8.78 2.50 -2.30
C ASP A 133 -9.32 1.28 -1.55
N MET A 134 -9.10 1.18 -0.24
CA MET A 134 -9.66 0.09 0.58
C MET A 134 -11.18 0.00 0.50
N LEU A 135 -11.86 1.15 0.51
CA LEU A 135 -13.32 1.20 0.38
C LEU A 135 -13.78 0.85 -1.04
N ALA A 136 -13.07 1.34 -2.07
CA ALA A 136 -13.36 1.03 -3.46
C ALA A 136 -13.22 -0.48 -3.73
N ASP A 137 -12.15 -1.10 -3.23
CA ASP A 137 -11.89 -2.53 -3.34
C ASP A 137 -12.93 -3.36 -2.55
N ALA A 138 -13.39 -2.88 -1.40
CA ALA A 138 -14.43 -3.55 -0.63
C ALA A 138 -15.80 -3.54 -1.32
N ILE A 139 -16.14 -2.44 -2.01
CA ILE A 139 -17.37 -2.34 -2.80
C ILE A 139 -17.25 -3.14 -4.11
N ASN A 140 -16.05 -3.16 -4.72
CA ASN A 140 -15.73 -3.86 -5.96
C ASN A 140 -16.77 -3.69 -7.07
N CYS A 141 -17.34 -2.48 -7.20
CA CYS A 141 -18.35 -2.20 -8.21
C CYS A 141 -17.73 -1.96 -9.58
N LEU A 142 -18.41 -2.41 -10.64
CA LEU A 142 -17.98 -2.19 -12.02
C LEU A 142 -18.82 -1.09 -12.67
N GLY A 143 -18.22 0.08 -12.91
CA GLY A 143 -18.87 1.27 -13.47
C GLY A 143 -18.78 1.38 -15.00
N PHE A 144 -19.04 0.31 -15.75
CA PHE A 144 -18.98 0.38 -17.23
C PHE A 144 -20.19 1.09 -17.85
N THR A 145 -21.30 1.22 -17.13
CA THR A 145 -22.47 2.05 -17.50
C THR A 145 -23.01 2.76 -16.26
N TRP A 146 -23.78 3.84 -16.47
CA TRP A 146 -24.49 4.49 -15.36
C TRP A 146 -25.42 3.51 -14.64
N ALA A 147 -26.13 2.64 -15.37
CA ALA A 147 -27.03 1.64 -14.78
C ALA A 147 -26.31 0.59 -13.93
N SER A 148 -25.03 0.30 -14.16
CA SER A 148 -24.28 -0.69 -13.38
C SER A 148 -23.78 -0.15 -12.04
N SER A 149 -23.42 1.13 -11.99
CA SER A 149 -23.08 1.82 -10.73
C SER A 149 -23.32 3.34 -10.87
N PRO A 150 -24.53 3.82 -10.54
CA PRO A 150 -24.88 5.24 -10.66
C PRO A 150 -24.00 6.12 -9.78
N ALA A 151 -23.76 5.69 -8.54
CA ALA A 151 -22.96 6.43 -7.57
C ALA A 151 -21.51 6.59 -8.03
N CYS A 152 -20.90 5.57 -8.64
CA CYS A 152 -19.54 5.66 -9.17
C CYS A 152 -19.46 6.68 -10.33
N THR A 153 -20.39 6.59 -11.28
CA THR A 153 -20.42 7.46 -12.47
C THR A 153 -20.71 8.93 -12.11
N GLU A 154 -21.66 9.17 -11.22
CA GLU A 154 -22.02 10.53 -10.79
C GLU A 154 -20.93 11.15 -9.92
N LEU A 155 -20.34 10.38 -9.00
CA LEU A 155 -19.26 10.87 -8.16
C LEU A 155 -18.03 11.24 -8.99
N GLU A 156 -17.68 10.43 -9.99
CA GLU A 156 -16.59 10.74 -10.92
C GLU A 156 -16.84 12.08 -11.64
N THR A 157 -18.05 12.28 -12.16
CA THR A 157 -18.46 13.51 -12.83
C THR A 157 -18.29 14.74 -11.92
N ILE A 158 -18.76 14.65 -10.66
CA ILE A 158 -18.67 15.74 -9.68
C ILE A 158 -17.21 16.03 -9.29
N VAL A 159 -16.42 15.00 -9.01
CA VAL A 159 -15.01 15.14 -8.62
C VAL A 159 -14.18 15.72 -9.75
N MET A 160 -14.43 15.31 -10.99
CA MET A 160 -13.77 15.89 -12.17
C MET A 160 -14.11 17.37 -12.36
N ASP A 161 -15.34 17.78 -12.07
CA ASP A 161 -15.73 19.19 -12.08
C ASP A 161 -15.03 20.00 -10.98
N TRP A 162 -14.93 19.45 -9.77
CA TRP A 162 -14.17 20.08 -8.68
C TRP A 162 -12.69 20.21 -9.05
N LEU A 163 -12.10 19.16 -9.61
CA LEU A 163 -10.71 19.18 -10.06
C LEU A 163 -10.51 20.23 -11.15
N GLY A 164 -11.37 20.26 -12.17
CA GLY A 164 -11.32 21.25 -13.25
C GLY A 164 -11.40 22.68 -12.74
N LYS A 165 -12.28 22.96 -11.77
CA LYS A 165 -12.38 24.27 -11.11
C LYS A 165 -11.13 24.62 -10.31
N MET A 166 -10.53 23.67 -9.58
CA MET A 166 -9.32 23.90 -8.79
C MET A 166 -8.10 24.24 -9.65
N ILE A 167 -7.97 23.65 -10.83
CA ILE A 167 -6.87 23.94 -11.77
C ILE A 167 -7.19 25.10 -12.73
N GLY A 168 -8.36 25.73 -12.60
CA GLY A 168 -8.77 26.88 -13.41
C GLY A 168 -9.08 26.54 -14.87
N LEU A 169 -9.59 25.34 -15.17
CA LEU A 169 -10.01 25.01 -16.54
C LEU A 169 -11.20 25.87 -16.97
N PRO A 170 -11.26 26.26 -18.25
CA PRO A 170 -12.45 26.91 -18.81
C PRO A 170 -13.73 26.10 -18.55
N PRO A 171 -14.89 26.76 -18.35
CA PRO A 171 -16.17 26.09 -18.18
C PRO A 171 -16.49 25.08 -19.30
N ALA A 172 -15.92 25.31 -20.48
CA ALA A 172 -16.03 24.44 -21.65
C ALA A 172 -15.60 22.97 -21.45
N PHE A 173 -14.89 22.68 -20.35
CA PHE A 173 -14.39 21.36 -19.99
C PHE A 173 -15.12 20.73 -18.81
N LEU A 174 -16.08 21.44 -18.21
CA LEU A 174 -16.83 21.00 -17.05
C LEU A 174 -18.16 20.37 -17.48
N HIS A 175 -18.53 19.30 -16.80
CA HIS A 175 -19.80 18.58 -16.99
C HIS A 175 -21.01 19.45 -16.59
N SER A 176 -20.85 20.34 -15.61
CA SER A 176 -21.91 21.25 -15.15
C SER A 176 -22.21 22.43 -16.07
N SER A 177 -21.48 22.59 -17.19
CA SER A 177 -21.68 23.74 -18.08
C SER A 177 -22.88 23.50 -19.02
N ASN A 178 -23.87 24.39 -18.98
CA ASN A 178 -25.03 24.33 -19.90
C ASN A 178 -24.68 24.78 -21.33
N GLU A 179 -23.51 25.41 -21.51
CA GLU A 179 -23.09 26.04 -22.76
C GLU A 179 -22.23 25.13 -23.64
N THR A 180 -21.65 24.05 -23.09
CA THR A 180 -20.75 23.15 -23.84
C THR A 180 -20.93 21.69 -23.47
N LEU A 181 -20.71 20.80 -24.43
CA LEU A 181 -20.71 19.34 -24.25
C LEU A 181 -19.31 18.83 -23.86
N GLY A 182 -18.71 19.48 -22.86
CA GLY A 182 -17.41 19.12 -22.29
C GLY A 182 -17.52 18.05 -21.20
N GLY A 183 -16.39 17.48 -20.80
CA GLY A 183 -16.33 16.59 -19.63
C GLY A 183 -14.95 16.00 -19.39
N GLY A 184 -14.73 15.52 -18.16
CA GLY A 184 -13.52 14.80 -17.74
C GLY A 184 -13.81 13.37 -17.29
N VAL A 185 -12.84 12.48 -17.49
CA VAL A 185 -12.88 11.06 -17.08
C VAL A 185 -11.56 10.67 -16.42
N ILE A 186 -11.61 9.83 -15.38
CA ILE A 186 -10.44 9.30 -14.67
C ILE A 186 -9.85 8.11 -15.44
N GLN A 187 -8.53 8.10 -15.61
CA GLN A 187 -7.82 7.09 -16.40
C GLN A 187 -6.50 6.71 -15.74
N VAL A 188 -6.05 5.47 -15.95
CA VAL A 188 -4.94 4.84 -15.19
C VAL A 188 -3.55 5.35 -15.60
N ARG A 189 -3.36 5.89 -16.81
CA ARG A 189 -2.06 6.39 -17.30
C ARG A 189 -2.19 7.70 -18.07
N LYS A 190 -1.10 8.47 -18.12
CA LYS A 190 -1.01 9.67 -18.97
C LYS A 190 -1.20 9.30 -20.44
N GLY A 191 -2.12 10.01 -21.08
CA GLY A 191 -2.61 9.78 -22.45
C GLY A 191 -4.12 10.00 -22.59
N THR A 192 -4.86 9.99 -21.48
CA THR A 192 -6.34 9.95 -21.52
C THR A 192 -7.00 10.83 -20.45
N LEU A 193 -6.44 12.00 -20.08
CA LEU A 193 -7.36 13.07 -19.65
C LEU A 193 -8.05 13.56 -20.93
N PHE A 194 -9.02 12.79 -21.40
CA PHE A 194 -9.86 13.18 -22.52
C PHE A 194 -10.83 14.22 -21.97
N CYS A 195 -10.38 15.48 -21.99
CA CYS A 195 -11.28 16.60 -21.99
C CYS A 195 -12.01 16.56 -23.34
N CYS A 196 -13.06 15.75 -23.41
CA CYS A 196 -13.79 15.53 -24.64
C CYS A 196 -14.65 16.77 -24.86
N LYS A 197 -14.23 17.65 -25.76
CA LYS A 197 -15.14 18.63 -26.36
C LYS A 197 -15.90 17.87 -27.43
N GLN A 198 -17.13 17.43 -27.17
CA GLN A 198 -17.97 16.95 -28.28
C GLN A 198 -18.12 18.12 -29.26
N LYS A 199 -17.58 17.95 -30.46
CA LYS A 199 -17.75 18.89 -31.58
C LYS A 199 -19.08 18.63 -32.25
#